data_AF-A0A395WDW9-F1
#
_entry.id   AF-A0A395WDW9-F1
#
_cell.length_a   1.000
_cell.length_b   1.000
_cell.length_c   1.000
_cell.angle_alpha   90.00
_cell.angle_beta   90.00
_cell.angle_gamma   90.00
#
_symmetry.space_group_name_H-M   'P 1'
#
loop_
_entity.id
_entity.type
_entity.pdbx_description
1 polymer ?
#
loop_
_entity_poly.entity_id
_entity_poly.type
_entity_poly.pdbx_seq_one_letter_code
_entity_poly.pdbx_strand_id
1 'polypeptide(L)'
;MKISAKGMFKRLGYNKERILNDRFILYKKPSGIGYCCIRFDLKDKTYDAIYYFGPKGGCSPYILSIKEILAIQKQMEELGDEFIYECKRNV
;
A
#
# COMPACT_ATOMS: atom_id res chain seq x y z
N MET A 1 9.10 -19.26 8.28
CA MET A 1 8.92 -17.84 8.64
C MET A 1 7.89 -17.22 7.70
N LYS A 2 6.70 -16.86 8.18
CA LYS A 2 5.74 -16.09 7.35
C LYS A 2 6.37 -14.71 7.08
N ILE A 3 6.49 -14.33 5.81
CA ILE A 3 6.98 -12.99 5.46
C ILE A 3 5.96 -11.94 5.95
N SER A 4 6.43 -10.88 6.58
CA SER A 4 5.55 -9.79 7.00
C SER A 4 5.19 -8.89 5.83
N ALA A 5 4.08 -8.15 5.93
CA ALA A 5 3.68 -7.16 4.94
C ALA A 5 4.79 -6.14 4.68
N LYS A 6 5.44 -5.66 5.74
CA LYS A 6 6.64 -4.81 5.67
C LYS A 6 7.75 -5.46 4.83
N GLY A 7 7.98 -6.76 5.01
CA GLY A 7 8.96 -7.51 4.24
C GLY A 7 8.59 -7.63 2.75
N MET A 8 7.30 -7.81 2.46
CA MET A 8 6.79 -7.85 1.08
C MET A 8 6.95 -6.49 0.39
N PHE A 9 6.55 -5.40 1.05
CA PHE A 9 6.74 -4.04 0.52
C PHE A 9 8.21 -3.71 0.29
N LYS A 10 9.11 -4.08 1.21
CA LYS A 10 10.55 -3.89 1.03
C LYS A 10 11.07 -4.61 -0.22
N ARG A 11 10.62 -5.83 -0.50
CA ARG A 11 10.99 -6.57 -1.73
C ARG A 11 10.44 -5.94 -3.00
N LEU A 12 9.35 -5.19 -2.90
CA LEU A 12 8.75 -4.45 -4.00
C LEU A 12 9.37 -3.06 -4.20
N GLY A 13 10.40 -2.70 -3.43
CA GLY A 13 11.09 -1.41 -3.52
C GLY A 13 10.43 -0.28 -2.73
N TYR A 14 9.43 -0.59 -1.91
CA TYR A 14 8.83 0.39 -1.02
C TYR A 14 9.65 0.55 0.26
N ASN A 15 9.89 1.81 0.63
CA ASN A 15 10.40 2.19 1.93
C ASN A 15 9.23 2.62 2.81
N LYS A 16 9.14 2.07 4.04
CA LYS A 16 8.15 2.49 5.03
C LYS A 16 8.52 3.88 5.53
N GLU A 17 7.75 4.87 5.13
CA GLU A 17 7.95 6.26 5.48
C GLU A 17 6.94 6.63 6.58
N ARG A 18 7.38 6.51 7.84
CA ARG A 18 6.69 7.00 9.04
C ARG A 18 5.32 6.38 9.36
N ILE A 19 5.03 6.36 10.66
CA ILE A 19 3.65 6.41 11.16
C ILE A 19 3.33 7.89 11.23
N LEU A 20 2.37 8.38 10.46
CA LEU A 20 1.91 9.77 10.56
C LEU A 20 0.79 9.84 11.60
N ASN A 21 1.05 10.55 12.70
CA ASN A 21 0.08 10.86 13.76
C ASN A 21 -0.66 9.63 14.32
N ASP A 22 0.02 8.50 14.45
CA ASP A 22 -0.53 7.19 14.89
C ASP A 22 -1.73 6.65 14.10
N ARG A 23 -2.15 7.36 13.04
CA ARG A 23 -3.31 7.01 12.21
C ARG A 23 -2.92 6.41 10.87
N PHE A 24 -1.78 6.78 10.30
CA PHE A 24 -1.44 6.32 8.96
C PHE A 24 -0.10 5.58 8.90
N ILE A 25 -0.06 4.51 8.12
CA ILE A 25 1.18 3.92 7.63
C ILE A 25 1.35 4.33 6.17
N LEU A 26 2.49 4.90 5.81
CA LEU A 26 2.81 5.25 4.44
C LEU A 26 4.01 4.45 3.92
N TYR A 27 3.85 3.89 2.73
CA TYR A 27 4.91 3.25 1.97
C TYR A 27 5.17 4.05 0.70
N LYS A 28 6.44 4.36 0.41
CA LYS A 28 6.83 5.07 -0.82
C LYS A 28 7.83 4.27 -1.64
N LYS A 29 7.61 4.23 -2.96
CA LYS A 29 8.50 3.63 -3.95
C LYS A 29 8.78 4.67 -5.05
N PRO A 30 10.04 5.03 -5.31
CA PRO A 30 10.40 5.85 -6.47
C PRO A 30 9.92 5.20 -7.77
N SER A 31 9.35 5.99 -8.68
CA SER A 31 8.88 5.50 -9.97
C SER A 31 8.95 6.62 -11.01
N GLY A 32 9.88 6.50 -11.96
CA GLY A 32 10.17 7.53 -12.96
C GLY A 32 10.53 8.86 -12.31
N ILE A 33 9.84 9.93 -12.69
CA ILE A 33 10.02 11.30 -12.17
C ILE A 33 9.28 11.58 -10.85
N GLY A 34 8.71 10.54 -10.24
CA GLY A 34 7.79 10.67 -9.12
C GLY A 34 7.86 9.50 -8.13
N TYR A 35 6.81 9.34 -7.34
CA TYR A 35 6.74 8.32 -6.29
C TYR A 35 5.36 7.66 -6.25
N CYS A 36 5.35 6.33 -6.25
CA CYS A 36 4.18 5.54 -5.89
C CYS A 36 4.07 5.53 -4.37
N CYS A 37 2.89 5.87 -3.86
CA CYS A 37 2.58 5.90 -2.44
C CYS A 37 1.41 4.96 -2.15
N ILE A 38 1.55 4.14 -1.13
CA ILE A 38 0.45 3.38 -0.56
C ILE A 38 0.31 3.84 0.89
N ARG A 39 -0.81 4.49 1.20
CA ARG A 39 -1.12 4.92 2.56
C ARG A 39 -2.26 4.06 3.10
N PHE A 40 -2.11 3.64 4.34
CA PHE A 40 -3.10 2.87 5.09
C PHE A 40 -3.67 3.74 6.20
N ASP A 41 -4.98 3.83 6.31
CA ASP A 41 -5.66 4.40 7.48
C ASP A 41 -5.89 3.28 8.51
N LEU A 42 -5.22 3.39 9.65
CA LEU A 42 -5.29 2.41 10.74
C LEU A 42 -6.61 2.45 11.51
N LYS A 43 -7.31 3.60 11.48
CA LYS A 43 -8.61 3.79 12.14
C LYS A 43 -9.72 3.19 11.28
N ASP A 44 -9.78 3.61 10.02
CA ASP A 44 -10.86 3.22 9.11
C ASP A 44 -10.55 1.90 8.38
N LYS A 45 -9.35 1.35 8.57
CA LYS A 45 -8.86 0.10 7.95
C LYS A 45 -8.96 0.09 6.43
N THR A 46 -8.67 1.24 5.83
CA THR A 46 -8.67 1.44 4.38
C THR A 46 -7.27 1.74 3.87
N TYR A 47 -7.10 1.71 2.55
CA TYR A 47 -5.86 2.13 1.91
C TYR A 47 -6.13 2.96 0.66
N ASP A 48 -5.20 3.86 0.35
CA ASP A 48 -5.16 4.61 -0.89
C ASP A 48 -3.81 4.43 -1.60
N ALA A 49 -3.88 4.26 -2.92
CA ALA A 49 -2.73 4.09 -3.79
C ALA A 49 -2.65 5.28 -4.77
N ILE A 50 -1.62 6.11 -4.61
CA ILE A 50 -1.48 7.39 -5.30
C ILE A 50 -0.09 7.49 -5.91
N TYR A 51 0.00 7.98 -7.14
CA TYR A 51 1.24 8.40 -7.76
C TYR A 51 1.41 9.92 -7.63
N TYR A 52 2.57 10.36 -7.14
CA TYR A 52 2.92 11.78 -7.01
C TYR A 52 3.95 12.20 -8.05
N PHE A 53 3.60 13.22 -8.85
CA PHE A 53 4.46 13.83 -9.87
C PHE A 53 5.37 14.90 -9.26
N GLY A 54 6.43 14.47 -8.56
CA GLY A 54 7.54 15.35 -8.13
C GLY A 54 7.11 16.65 -7.41
N PRO A 55 8.01 17.65 -7.34
CA PRO A 55 7.77 18.91 -6.62
C PRO A 55 6.81 19.88 -7.33
N LYS A 56 6.42 19.61 -8.58
CA LYS A 56 5.53 20.50 -9.37
C LYS A 56 4.04 20.19 -9.23
N GLY A 57 3.67 19.26 -8.34
CA GLY A 57 2.32 19.16 -7.80
C GLY A 57 1.32 18.51 -8.75
N GLY A 58 1.26 17.18 -8.75
CA GLY A 58 0.16 16.43 -9.30
C GLY A 58 0.05 15.09 -8.58
N CYS A 59 -1.17 14.66 -8.28
CA CYS A 59 -1.44 13.30 -7.81
C CYS A 59 -2.42 12.62 -8.75
N SER A 60 -2.18 11.34 -9.03
CA SER A 60 -3.12 10.52 -9.81
C SER A 60 -3.29 9.17 -9.13
N PRO A 61 -4.42 8.48 -9.36
CA PRO A 61 -4.56 7.08 -8.97
C PRO A 61 -3.40 6.24 -9.52
N TYR A 62 -2.90 5.32 -8.70
CA TYR A 62 -1.84 4.39 -9.10
C TYR A 62 -2.42 2.98 -9.28
N ILE A 63 -2.18 2.39 -10.45
CA ILE A 63 -2.57 1.00 -10.74
C ILE A 63 -1.65 0.07 -9.95
N LEU A 64 -2.25 -0.78 -9.12
CA LEU A 64 -1.54 -1.75 -8.31
C LEU A 64 -1.25 -3.03 -9.10
N SER A 65 -0.02 -3.52 -8.99
CA SER A 65 0.33 -4.86 -9.45
C SER A 65 -0.23 -5.93 -8.52
N ILE A 66 -0.37 -7.16 -9.02
CA ILE A 66 -0.82 -8.32 -8.23
C ILE A 66 0.04 -8.51 -6.97
N LYS A 67 1.37 -8.32 -7.06
CA LYS A 67 2.26 -8.46 -5.91
C LYS A 67 2.03 -7.36 -4.86
N GLU A 68 1.69 -6.15 -5.28
CA GLU A 68 1.33 -5.05 -4.37
C GLU A 68 0.00 -5.33 -3.69
N ILE A 69 -0.99 -5.87 -4.41
CA ILE A 69 -2.28 -6.30 -3.83
C ILE A 69 -2.05 -7.35 -2.74
N LEU A 70 -1.22 -8.37 -2.99
CA LEU A 70 -0.90 -9.39 -1.98
C LEU A 70 -0.20 -8.79 -0.74
N ALA A 71 0.69 -7.80 -0.93
CA ALA A 71 1.33 -7.12 0.18
C ALA A 71 0.34 -6.26 1.00
N ILE A 72 -0.62 -5.61 0.34
CA ILE A 72 -1.71 -4.86 0.97
C ILE A 72 -2.60 -5.80 1.78
N GLN A 73 -3.02 -6.93 1.21
CA GLN A 73 -3.82 -7.94 1.92
C GLN A 73 -3.11 -8.40 3.19
N LYS A 74 -1.82 -8.75 3.07
CA LYS A 74 -0.99 -9.10 4.23
C LYS A 74 -0.94 -7.98 5.29
N GLN A 75 -0.87 -6.73 4.85
CA GLN A 75 -0.85 -5.57 5.76
C GLN A 75 -2.17 -5.41 6.51
N MET A 76 -3.31 -5.62 5.84
CA MET A 76 -4.64 -5.58 6.47
C MET A 76 -4.84 -6.73 7.46
N GLU A 77 -4.44 -7.95 7.09
CA GLU A 77 -4.42 -9.11 8.00
C GLU A 77 -3.61 -8.82 9.27
N GLU A 78 -2.40 -8.24 9.12
CA GLU A 78 -1.53 -7.88 10.24
C GLU A 78 -2.10 -6.76 11.12
N LEU A 79 -2.97 -5.90 10.57
CA LEU A 79 -3.64 -4.82 11.28
C LEU A 79 -4.94 -5.26 11.99
N GLY A 80 -5.26 -6.56 11.93
CA GLY A 80 -6.40 -7.16 12.62
C GLY A 80 -7.68 -7.26 11.79
N ASP A 81 -7.61 -6.98 10.49
CA ASP A 81 -8.76 -7.17 9.58
C ASP A 81 -8.62 -8.48 8.83
N GLU A 82 -9.53 -9.42 9.05
CA GLU A 82 -9.75 -10.55 8.14
C GLU A 82 -10.35 -10.02 6.83
N PHE A 83 -9.49 -9.54 5.93
CA PHE A 83 -9.94 -9.10 4.61
C PHE A 83 -10.18 -10.32 3.70
N ILE A 84 -11.43 -10.75 3.55
CA ILE A 84 -11.82 -11.80 2.60
C ILE A 84 -12.07 -11.17 1.21
N TYR A 85 -11.09 -11.29 0.31
CA TYR A 85 -11.30 -10.99 -1.11
C TYR A 85 -11.95 -12.19 -1.80
N GLU A 86 -13.29 -12.22 -1.86
CA GLU A 86 -14.00 -13.11 -2.78
C GLU A 86 -13.99 -12.50 -4.19
N CYS A 87 -13.05 -12.94 -5.03
CA CYS A 87 -13.20 -12.81 -6.47
C CYS A 87 -14.26 -13.81 -6.94
N LYS A 88 -15.54 -13.50 -6.72
CA LYS A 88 -16.60 -14.21 -7.43
C LYS A 88 -16.58 -13.73 -8.87
N ARG A 89 -15.96 -14.53 -9.75
CA ARG A 89 -16.33 -14.54 -11.17
C ARG A 89 -17.81 -14.91 -11.21
N ASN A 90 -18.67 -13.92 -11.42
CA ASN A 90 -19.99 -14.22 -11.97
C ASN A 90 -19.74 -14.72 -13.39
N VAL A 91 -20.00 -16.02 -13.55
CA VAL A 91 -20.27 -16.82 -14.75
C VAL A 91 -20.03 -16.13 -16.09
#